data_AF-A0A0G1C5B7-F1
#
_entry.id   AF-A0A0G1C5B7-F1
#
_cell.length_a   1.000
_cell.length_b   1.000
_cell.length_c   1.000
_cell.angle_alpha   90.00
_cell.angle_beta   90.00
_cell.angle_gamma   90.00
#
_symmetry.space_group_name_H-M   'P 1'
#
loop_
_entity.id
_entity.type
_entity.pdbx_description
1 polymer ?
#
loop_
_entity_poly.entity_id
_entity_poly.type
_entity_poly.pdbx_seq_one_letter_code
_entity_poly.pdbx_strand_id
1 'polypeptide(L)' 'MLLKPVITEKSMTLAQTGQFTFGFSGGMSKTQIKTGIENLFKVKVVKVRTSRQNKAIVVLQPGQTIEYFELPKEKKKKL' A
#
# COMPACT_ATOMS: atom_id res chain seq x y z
N MET A 1 14.09 6.71 0.07
CA MET A 1 12.87 6.02 0.54
C MET A 1 11.94 5.83 -0.64
N LEU A 2 11.69 4.58 -1.04
CA LEU A 2 10.87 4.30 -2.21
C LEU A 2 9.84 3.25 -1.82
N LEU A 3 8.55 3.59 -1.92
CA LEU A 3 7.43 2.71 -1.66
C LEU A 3 6.65 2.55 -2.96
N LYS A 4 6.51 1.31 -3.43
CA LYS A 4 5.78 1.00 -4.65
C LYS A 4 4.62 0.08 -4.31
N PRO A 5 3.37 0.37 -4.67
CA PRO A 5 2.29 -0.60 -4.56
C PRO A 5 2.58 -1.80 -5.46
N VAL A 6 2.38 -3.01 -4.93
CA VAL A 6 2.55 -4.27 -5.66
C VAL A 6 1.17 -4.77 -6.01
N ILE A 7 0.90 -4.90 -7.31
CA ILE A 7 -0.38 -5.36 -7.84
C ILE A 7 -0.19 -6.79 -8.37
N THR A 8 -0.85 -7.73 -7.71
CA THR A 8 -0.99 -9.14 -8.11
C THR A 8 -2.40 -9.61 -7.73
N GLU A 9 -2.88 -10.73 -8.28
CA GLU A 9 -4.16 -11.31 -7.88
C GLU A 9 -4.27 -11.45 -6.35
N LYS A 10 -3.22 -11.96 -5.71
CA LYS A 10 -3.17 -12.11 -4.27
C LYS A 10 -3.23 -10.78 -3.52
N SER A 11 -2.58 -9.73 -4.02
CA SER A 11 -2.63 -8.43 -3.35
C SER A 11 -4.01 -7.79 -3.48
N MET A 12 -4.71 -8.04 -4.59
CA MET A 12 -6.09 -7.57 -4.79
C MET A 12 -7.05 -8.26 -3.82
N THR A 13 -6.93 -9.59 -3.63
CA THR A 13 -7.70 -10.31 -2.61
C THR A 13 -7.42 -9.77 -1.20
N LEU A 14 -6.15 -9.47 -0.89
CA LEU A 14 -5.79 -8.87 0.40
C LEU A 14 -6.35 -7.46 0.56
N ALA A 15 -6.38 -6.66 -0.50
CA ALA A 15 -6.91 -5.29 -0.47
C ALA A 15 -8.40 -5.27 -0.09
N GLN A 16 -9.20 -6.24 -0.54
CA GLN A 16 -10.60 -6.41 -0.13
C GLN A 16 -10.75 -6.63 1.38
N THR A 17 -9.72 -7.18 2.03
CA THR A 17 -9.68 -7.38 3.49
C THR A 17 -9.04 -6.20 4.25
N GLY A 18 -8.76 -5.08 3.56
CA GLY A 18 -8.08 -3.92 4.14
C GLY A 18 -6.56 -4.07 4.29
N GLN A 19 -5.96 -5.03 3.57
CA GLN A 19 -4.51 -5.30 3.60
C GLN A 19 -3.86 -4.97 2.27
N PHE A 20 -2.87 -4.08 2.27
CA PHE A 20 -2.22 -3.58 1.06
C PHE A 20 -0.75 -3.98 1.01
N THR A 21 -0.26 -4.35 -0.18
CA THR A 21 1.13 -4.82 -0.35
C THR A 21 1.99 -3.75 -1.01
N PHE A 22 3.09 -3.38 -0.35
CA PHE A 22 4.04 -2.38 -0.83
C PHE A 22 5.45 -2.97 -0.94
N GLY A 23 6.10 -2.78 -2.09
CA GLY A 23 7.52 -2.97 -2.26
C GLY A 23 8.30 -1.79 -1.66
N PHE A 24 9.39 -2.08 -0.97
CA PHE A 24 10.29 -1.07 -0.42
C PHE A 24 11.74 -1.29 -0.86
N SER A 25 12.61 -0.31 -0.64
CA SER A 25 14.06 -0.47 -0.84
C SER A 25 14.70 -1.11 0.39
N GLY A 26 15.69 -2.00 0.19
CA GLY A 26 16.35 -2.72 1.28
C GLY A 26 16.89 -1.79 2.38
N GLY A 27 16.82 -2.23 3.63
CA GLY A 27 17.27 -1.45 4.79
C GLY A 27 16.21 -0.55 5.45
N MET A 28 14.97 -0.54 4.97
CA MET A 28 13.88 0.19 5.64
C MET A 28 13.33 -0.51 6.88
N SER A 29 13.15 0.25 7.95
CA SER A 29 12.46 -0.18 9.17
C SER A 29 10.93 -0.12 9.04
N LYS A 30 10.22 -0.93 9.82
CA LYS A 30 8.74 -0.92 9.91
C LYS A 30 8.19 0.47 10.22
N THR A 31 8.88 1.24 11.06
CA THR A 31 8.48 2.61 11.45
C THR A 31 8.54 3.57 10.26
N GLN A 32 9.57 3.45 9.42
CA GLN A 32 9.72 4.28 8.22
C GLN A 32 8.66 3.93 7.18
N ILE A 33 8.40 2.64 6.98
CA ILE A 33 7.35 2.17 6.07
C ILE A 33 5.98 2.71 6.50
N LYS A 34 5.67 2.61 7.80
CA LYS A 34 4.42 3.13 8.37
C LYS A 34 4.26 4.63 8.07
N THR A 35 5.22 5.43 8.53
CA THR A 35 5.18 6.90 8.40
C THR A 35 5.12 7.32 6.93
N GLY A 36 5.83 6.60 6.05
CA GLY A 36 5.80 6.84 4.61
C GLY A 36 4.44 6.68 3.98
N ILE A 37 3.79 5.55 4.27
CA ILE A 37 2.47 5.24 3.72
C ILE A 37 1.41 6.19 4.27
N GLU A 38 1.46 6.48 5.57
CA GLU A 38 0.55 7.44 6.22
C GLU A 38 0.70 8.84 5.60
N ASN A 39 1.93 9.29 5.32
CA ASN A 39 2.17 10.60 4.72
C ASN A 39 1.81 10.66 3.24
N LEU A 40 2.14 9.62 2.47
CA LEU A 40 1.96 9.60 1.01
C LEU A 40 0.48 9.45 0.63
N PHE A 41 -0.26 8.63 1.37
CA PHE A 41 -1.66 8.30 1.05
C PHE A 41 -2.67 8.91 2.04
N LYS A 42 -2.21 9.65 3.06
CA LYS A 42 -3.07 10.25 4.10
C LYS A 42 -4.00 9.23 4.79
N VAL A 43 -3.52 8.01 4.94
CA VAL A 43 -4.20 6.91 5.64
C VAL A 43 -3.60 6.65 7.01
N LYS A 44 -4.24 5.81 7.81
CA LYS A 44 -3.79 5.41 9.13
C LYS A 44 -3.49 3.92 9.16
N VAL A 45 -2.27 3.57 9.52
CA VAL A 45 -1.78 2.20 9.46
C VAL A 45 -1.88 1.55 10.85
N VAL A 46 -2.59 0.44 10.92
CA VAL A 46 -2.76 -0.36 12.14
C VAL A 46 -1.58 -1.29 12.34
N LYS A 47 -1.13 -1.98 11.28
CA LYS A 47 -0.09 -3.01 11.39
C LYS A 47 0.75 -3.09 10.12
N VAL A 48 2.06 -3.29 10.29
CA VAL A 48 3.01 -3.50 9.19
C VAL A 48 3.68 -4.86 9.37
N ARG A 49 3.66 -5.68 8.30
CA ARG A 49 4.36 -6.96 8.22
C ARG A 49 5.34 -6.90 7.05
N THR A 50 6.63 -7.07 7.32
CA THR A 50 7.69 -7.06 6.29
C THR A 50 8.15 -8.47 5.97
N SER A 51 8.50 -8.72 4.71
CA SER A 51 9.08 -9.97 4.20
C SER A 51 10.49 -9.73 3.67
N ARG A 52 11.33 -10.78 3.63
CA ARG A 52 12.73 -10.74 3.14
C ARG A 52 12.85 -10.30 1.68
N GLN A 53 11.78 -10.39 0.89
CA GLN A 53 11.74 -9.91 -0.51
C GLN A 53 11.52 -8.40 -0.65
N ASN A 54 11.80 -7.62 0.40
CA ASN A 54 11.50 -6.18 0.46
C ASN A 54 10.02 -5.87 0.16
N LYS A 55 9.11 -6.73 0.61
CA LYS A 55 7.65 -6.55 0.50
C LYS A 55 7.06 -6.34 1.89
N ALA A 56 6.17 -5.36 2.02
CA ALA A 56 5.46 -5.05 3.24
C ALA A 56 3.95 -5.20 3.01
N ILE A 57 3.29 -6.03 3.81
CA ILE A 57 1.84 -6.07 3.92
C ILE A 57 1.44 -5.12 5.04
N VAL A 58 0.51 -4.23 4.73
CA VAL A 58 0.13 -3.11 5.59
C VAL A 58 -1.38 -3.16 5.79
N VAL A 59 -1.79 -3.20 7.06
CA VAL A 59 -3.19 -3.22 7.46
C VAL A 59 -3.59 -1.78 7.78
N LEU A 60 -4.61 -1.29 7.08
CA LEU A 60 -5.17 0.04 7.34
C LEU A 60 -6.27 -0.02 8.41
N GLN A 61 -6.68 1.16 8.87
CA GLN A 61 -7.90 1.26 9.66
C GLN A 61 -9.13 0.87 8.81
N PRO A 62 -10.13 0.20 9.43
CA PRO A 62 -11.34 -0.18 8.72
C PRO A 62 -12.02 1.07 8.12
N GLY A 63 -12.37 0.99 6.83
CA GLY A 63 -12.99 2.09 6.08
C GLY A 63 -12.00 2.98 5.31
N GLN A 64 -10.69 2.71 5.36
CA GLN A 64 -9.69 3.41 4.53
C GLN A 64 -9.25 2.55 3.36
N THR A 65 -9.28 3.13 2.16
CA THR A 65 -8.87 2.50 0.91
C THR A 65 -7.80 3.36 0.22
N ILE A 66 -6.86 2.71 -0.46
CA ILE A 66 -5.84 3.41 -1.25
C ILE A 66 -6.31 3.40 -2.70
N GLU A 67 -6.62 4.58 -3.23
CA GLU A 67 -7.12 4.79 -4.61
C GLU A 67 -6.20 4.21 -5.70
N TYR A 68 -4.94 3.90 -5.39
CA TYR A 68 -4.01 3.26 -6.33
C TYR A 68 -4.33 1.77 -6.58
N PHE A 69 -4.96 1.09 -5.61
CA PHE A 69 -5.34 -0.32 -5.74
C PHE A 69 -6.72 -0.51 -6.36
N GLU A 70 -7.57 0.51 -6.26
CA GLU A 70 -8.71 0.63 -7.15
C GLU A 70 -8.16 1.13 -8.49
N LEU A 71 -8.33 0.36 -9.57
CA LEU A 71 -7.93 0.85 -10.89
C LEU A 71 -8.54 2.24 -11.07
N PRO A 72 -7.73 3.29 -11.37
CA PRO A 72 -8.29 4.56 -11.72
C PRO A 72 -9.19 4.30 -12.92
N LYS A 73 -10.50 4.46 -12.75
CA LYS A 73 -11.40 4.60 -13.90
C LYS A 73 -10.79 5.74 -14.69
N GLU A 74 -10.27 5.44 -15.88
CA GLU A 74 -9.65 6.41 -16.76
C GLU A 74 -10.46 7.70 -16.70
N LYS A 75 -9.86 8.79 -16.20
CA LYS A 75 -10.31 10.10 -16.65
C LYS A 75 -9.93 10.13 -18.13
N LYS A 76 -10.84 9.65 -18.98
CA LYS A 76 -10.88 10.03 -20.39
C LYS A 76 -10.94 11.55 -20.41
N LYS A 77 -9.77 12.16 -20.53
CA LYS A 77 -9.64 13.56 -20.87
C LYS A 77 -10.15 13.67 -22.30
N LYS A 78 -11.45 13.92 -22.46
CA LYS A 78 -12.01 14.42 -23.72
C LYS A 78 -11.32 15.76 -23.99
N LEU A 79 -10.57 15.82 -25.08
CA LEU A 79 -10.28 17.04 -25.81
C LEU A 79 -10.93 16.88 -27.19
#